data_AF-A0A939V784-F1
#
_entry.id   AF-A0A939V784-F1
#
_cell.length_a   1.000
_cell.length_b   1.000
_cell.length_c   1.000
_cell.angle_alpha   90.00
_cell.angle_beta   90.00
_cell.angle_gamma   90.00
#
_symmetry.space_group_name_H-M   'P 1'
#
loop_
_entity.id
_entity.type
_entity.pdbx_description
1 polymer ?
#
loop_
_entity_poly.entity_id
_entity_poly.type
_entity_poly.pdbx_seq_one_letter_code
_entity_poly.pdbx_strand_id
1 'polypeptide(L)'
;MTTICPECACPYDAQLIQCPECGCPNQRLDEQRQVQLARQHREELSALHQHHEQVAEMIAEQATALNNQHVARSLMRTLKRVFTRCAEFTGRARRSEFWTFIVFNCMMVTVLYIILFASIGRDYITISAAPTSEEYWHRLIHSCLSNHLAVTLLILGYLLLILLPLLSVTVRRLHDTNRSGYWILLGVLPFFFAPEIGISPYVGILILSIMLLLDSAPSNKYGRHPLQSLKSD
;
A
#
# COMPACT_ATOMS: atom_id res chain seq x y z
N MET A 1 12.30 55.28 -38.80
CA MET A 1 12.95 54.49 -39.88
C MET A 1 11.97 54.49 -41.05
N THR A 2 12.37 54.94 -42.24
CA THR A 2 11.52 54.96 -43.43
C THR A 2 11.58 53.60 -44.14
N THR A 3 10.47 53.17 -44.74
CA THR A 3 10.41 51.96 -45.57
C THR A 3 9.97 52.36 -46.98
N ILE A 4 10.43 51.62 -48.00
CA ILE A 4 10.10 51.89 -49.41
C ILE A 4 8.97 50.95 -49.82
N CYS A 5 7.93 51.49 -50.46
CA CYS A 5 6.83 50.69 -50.99
C CYS A 5 7.31 49.80 -52.15
N PRO A 6 7.03 48.48 -52.16
CA PRO A 6 7.45 47.58 -53.23
C PRO A 6 6.72 47.84 -54.57
N GLU A 7 5.55 48.48 -54.54
CA GLU A 7 4.68 48.63 -55.71
C GLU A 7 4.80 50.01 -56.37
N CYS A 8 4.88 51.09 -55.58
CA CYS A 8 5.01 52.46 -56.09
C CYS A 8 6.35 53.15 -55.75
N ALA A 9 7.29 52.45 -55.08
CA ALA A 9 8.63 52.92 -54.75
C ALA A 9 8.74 54.23 -53.94
N CYS A 10 7.63 54.74 -53.37
CA CYS A 10 7.67 55.94 -52.53
C CYS A 10 8.14 55.61 -51.09
N PRO A 11 8.92 56.51 -50.45
CA PRO A 11 9.29 56.35 -49.05
C PRO A 11 8.13 56.75 -48.14
N TYR A 12 7.81 55.92 -47.16
CA TYR A 12 6.80 56.23 -46.15
C TYR A 12 7.25 55.77 -44.76
N ASP A 13 6.55 56.24 -43.72
CA ASP A 13 6.83 55.84 -42.34
C ASP A 13 6.55 54.35 -42.15
N ALA A 14 7.54 53.61 -41.62
CA ALA A 14 7.41 52.18 -41.36
C ALA A 14 6.30 51.81 -40.36
N GLN A 15 5.73 52.79 -39.64
CA GLN A 15 4.61 52.57 -38.72
C GLN A 15 3.22 52.65 -39.38
N LEU A 16 3.10 53.14 -40.62
CA LEU A 16 1.82 53.20 -41.32
C LEU A 16 1.37 51.80 -41.76
N ILE A 17 0.07 51.50 -41.60
CA ILE A 17 -0.53 50.19 -41.91
C ILE A 17 -0.54 49.91 -43.43
N GLN A 18 -0.67 50.97 -44.23
CA GLN A 18 -0.71 50.89 -45.69
C GLN A 18 -0.02 52.13 -46.29
N CYS A 19 0.47 52.00 -47.51
CA CYS A 19 1.05 53.11 -48.25
C CYS A 19 -0.03 54.17 -48.53
N PRO A 20 0.21 55.47 -48.25
CA PRO A 20 -0.79 56.52 -48.46
C PRO A 20 -1.05 56.83 -49.95
N GLU A 21 -0.11 56.48 -50.83
CA GLU A 21 -0.18 56.80 -52.26
C GLU A 21 -0.93 55.74 -53.06
N CYS A 22 -0.53 54.46 -52.93
CA CYS A 22 -1.11 53.35 -53.70
C CYS A 22 -2.04 52.45 -52.89
N GLY A 23 -2.11 52.61 -51.57
CA GLY A 23 -3.00 51.84 -50.69
C GLY A 23 -2.57 50.40 -50.40
N CYS A 24 -1.42 49.93 -50.90
CA CYS A 24 -0.97 48.56 -50.62
C CYS A 24 -0.56 48.38 -49.12
N PRO A 25 -0.75 47.20 -48.52
CA PRO A 25 -0.44 46.94 -47.11
C PRO A 25 1.08 46.94 -46.83
N ASN A 26 1.45 47.35 -45.61
CA ASN A 26 2.84 47.36 -45.16
C ASN A 26 3.30 45.95 -44.76
N GLN A 27 3.87 45.23 -45.73
CA GLN A 27 4.32 43.84 -45.58
C GLN A 27 5.26 43.62 -44.38
N ARG A 28 6.18 44.56 -44.10
CA ARG A 28 7.11 44.45 -42.97
C ARG A 28 6.38 44.51 -41.63
N LEU A 29 5.39 45.38 -41.51
CA LEU A 29 4.57 45.51 -40.30
C LEU A 29 3.68 44.26 -40.10
N ASP A 30 3.14 43.71 -41.19
CA ASP A 30 2.34 42.48 -41.15
C ASP A 30 3.17 41.25 -40.75
N GLU A 31 4.38 41.08 -41.28
CA GLU A 31 5.30 40.00 -40.87
C GLU A 31 5.66 40.11 -39.38
N GLN A 32 5.97 41.32 -38.90
CA GLN A 32 6.25 41.55 -37.48
C GLN A 32 5.05 41.20 -36.60
N ARG A 33 3.83 41.59 -37.02
CA ARG A 33 2.58 41.27 -36.32
C ARG A 33 2.33 39.75 -36.30
N GLN A 34 2.55 39.05 -37.40
CA GLN A 34 2.41 37.59 -37.47
C GLN A 34 3.40 36.87 -36.56
N VAL A 35 4.67 37.30 -36.53
CA VAL A 35 5.69 36.74 -35.63
C VAL A 35 5.31 36.99 -34.17
N GLN A 36 4.81 38.18 -33.84
CA GLN A 36 4.39 38.51 -32.48
C GLN A 36 3.18 37.67 -32.03
N LEU A 37 2.15 37.54 -32.88
CA LEU A 37 0.99 36.68 -32.63
C LEU A 37 1.39 35.21 -32.43
N ALA A 38 2.32 34.70 -33.25
CA ALA A 38 2.81 33.33 -33.12
C ALA A 38 3.65 33.09 -31.86
N ARG A 39 4.26 34.14 -31.28
CA ARG A 39 4.92 34.07 -29.96
C ARG A 39 3.90 34.05 -28.84
N GLN A 40 2.94 34.97 -28.86
CA GLN A 40 1.86 35.04 -27.88
C GLN A 40 1.08 33.72 -27.83
N HIS A 41 0.70 33.18 -28.98
CA HIS A 41 -0.02 31.91 -29.02
C HIS A 41 0.82 30.73 -28.48
N ARG A 42 2.14 30.72 -28.72
CA ARG A 42 3.04 29.71 -28.14
C ARG A 42 3.16 29.83 -26.62
N GLU A 43 3.26 31.06 -26.11
CA GLU A 43 3.27 31.35 -24.67
C GLU A 43 1.94 30.90 -24.04
N GLU A 44 0.80 31.26 -24.63
CA GLU A 44 -0.53 30.81 -24.18
C GLU A 44 -0.67 29.28 -24.19
N LEU A 45 -0.23 28.61 -25.26
CA LEU A 45 -0.22 27.14 -25.35
C LEU A 45 0.66 26.52 -24.27
N SER A 46 1.84 27.10 -24.01
CA SER A 46 2.75 26.61 -22.98
C SER A 46 2.16 26.78 -21.57
N ALA A 47 1.50 27.91 -21.30
CA ALA A 47 0.82 28.18 -20.04
C ALA A 47 -0.37 27.23 -19.84
N LEU A 48 -1.14 26.96 -20.90
CA LEU A 48 -2.24 26.01 -20.87
C LEU A 48 -1.74 24.58 -20.61
N HIS A 49 -0.65 24.18 -21.26
CA HIS A 49 -0.04 22.87 -21.06
C HIS A 49 0.45 22.69 -19.61
N GLN A 50 1.17 23.67 -19.08
CA GLN A 50 1.62 23.68 -17.68
C GLN A 50 0.43 23.62 -16.71
N HIS A 51 -0.64 24.37 -16.97
CA HIS A 51 -1.84 24.32 -16.15
C HIS A 51 -2.51 22.94 -16.18
N HIS A 52 -2.60 22.29 -17.35
CA HIS A 52 -3.16 20.95 -17.46
C HIS A 52 -2.32 19.90 -16.70
N GLU A 53 -0.99 20.02 -16.76
CA GLU A 53 -0.07 19.15 -16.02
C GLU A 53 -0.24 19.34 -14.50
N GLN A 54 -0.28 20.58 -14.02
CA GLN A 54 -0.52 20.90 -12.60
C GLN A 54 -1.87 20.36 -12.10
N VAL A 55 -2.93 20.50 -12.90
CA VAL A 55 -4.25 19.96 -12.55
C VAL A 55 -4.21 18.43 -12.51
N ALA A 56 -3.50 17.79 -13.44
CA ALA A 56 -3.36 16.33 -13.45
C ALA A 56 -2.60 15.83 -12.21
N GLU A 57 -1.51 16.50 -11.81
CA GLU A 57 -0.77 16.19 -10.59
C GLU A 57 -1.63 16.37 -9.33
N MET A 58 -2.37 17.48 -9.23
CA MET A 58 -3.28 17.74 -8.11
C MET A 58 -4.37 16.65 -8.00
N ILE A 59 -4.95 16.23 -9.12
CA ILE A 59 -5.95 15.14 -9.15
C ILE A 59 -5.31 13.82 -8.71
N ALA A 60 -4.09 13.52 -9.16
CA ALA A 60 -3.38 12.31 -8.78
C ALA A 60 -3.04 12.28 -7.28
N GLU A 61 -2.62 13.41 -6.71
CA GLU A 61 -2.37 13.56 -5.28
C GLU A 61 -3.67 13.39 -4.47
N GLN A 62 -4.76 14.04 -4.89
CA GLN A 62 -6.05 13.93 -4.24
C GLN A 62 -6.61 12.50 -4.30
N ALA A 63 -6.48 11.82 -5.45
CA ALA A 63 -6.88 10.43 -5.62
C ALA A 63 -6.07 9.52 -4.69
N THR A 64 -4.76 9.77 -4.56
CA THR A 64 -3.87 9.04 -3.65
C THR A 64 -4.26 9.26 -2.19
N ALA A 65 -4.54 10.51 -1.79
CA ALA A 65 -4.98 10.84 -0.44
C ALA A 65 -6.33 10.18 -0.09
N LEU A 66 -7.30 10.21 -1.00
CA LEU A 66 -8.59 9.54 -0.85
C LEU A 66 -8.45 8.02 -0.73
N ASN A 67 -7.60 7.41 -1.56
CA ASN A 67 -7.31 5.98 -1.49
C ASN A 67 -6.67 5.61 -0.14
N ASN A 68 -5.68 6.36 0.31
CA ASN A 68 -5.03 6.13 1.61
C ASN A 68 -6.05 6.22 2.77
N GLN A 69 -6.93 7.22 2.72
CA GLN A 69 -8.02 7.36 3.70
C GLN A 69 -9.01 6.20 3.64
N HIS A 70 -9.32 5.68 2.45
CA HIS A 70 -10.20 4.53 2.27
C HIS A 70 -9.56 3.25 2.86
N VAL A 71 -8.29 3.00 2.57
CA VAL A 71 -7.53 1.84 3.07
C VAL A 71 -7.47 1.87 4.60
N ALA A 72 -7.11 3.00 5.20
CA ALA A 72 -7.06 3.16 6.66
C ALA A 72 -8.42 2.89 7.31
N ARG A 73 -9.50 3.45 6.77
CA ARG A 73 -10.88 3.20 7.25
C ARG A 73 -11.30 1.74 7.05
N SER A 74 -10.84 1.08 6.00
CA SER A 74 -11.11 -0.33 5.74
C SER A 74 -10.43 -1.23 6.77
N LEU A 75 -9.13 -1.01 7.03
CA LEU A 75 -8.36 -1.73 8.04
C LEU A 75 -9.01 -1.59 9.42
N MET A 76 -9.31 -0.38 9.86
CA MET A 76 -9.89 -0.12 11.18
C MET A 76 -11.24 -0.84 11.36
N ARG A 77 -12.11 -0.81 10.34
CA ARG A 77 -13.39 -1.53 10.35
C ARG A 77 -13.19 -3.03 10.45
N THR A 78 -12.22 -3.58 9.73
CA THR A 78 -11.87 -5.00 9.77
C THR A 78 -11.35 -5.40 11.14
N LEU A 79 -10.39 -4.66 11.71
CA LEU A 79 -9.86 -4.93 13.05
C LEU A 79 -10.97 -4.91 14.09
N LYS A 80 -11.80 -3.85 14.11
CA LYS A 80 -12.94 -3.76 15.03
C LYS A 80 -13.86 -4.96 14.91
N ARG A 81 -14.20 -5.40 13.69
CA ARG A 81 -15.06 -6.55 13.45
C ARG A 81 -14.43 -7.86 13.92
N VAL A 82 -13.15 -8.05 13.66
CA VAL A 82 -12.41 -9.27 14.03
C VAL A 82 -12.30 -9.39 15.55
N PHE A 83 -11.95 -8.30 16.26
CA PHE A 83 -11.84 -8.30 17.71
C PHE A 83 -13.20 -8.36 18.43
N THR A 84 -14.26 -7.79 17.86
CA THR A 84 -15.62 -7.91 18.43
C THR A 84 -16.21 -9.31 18.28
N ARG A 85 -15.82 -10.05 17.22
CA ARG A 85 -16.31 -11.40 16.92
C ARG A 85 -15.24 -12.47 17.11
N CYS A 86 -14.24 -12.23 17.96
CA CYS A 86 -13.09 -13.13 18.11
C CYS A 86 -13.44 -14.46 18.79
N ALA A 87 -14.51 -14.49 19.61
CA ALA A 87 -15.03 -15.71 20.24
C ALA A 87 -16.16 -16.38 19.45
N GLU A 88 -16.54 -15.82 18.29
CA GLU A 88 -17.54 -16.41 17.41
C GLU A 88 -16.87 -17.22 16.30
N PHE A 89 -17.08 -18.53 16.31
CA PHE A 89 -16.60 -19.46 15.27
C PHE A 89 -17.65 -19.76 14.20
N THR A 90 -18.84 -19.18 14.31
CA THR A 90 -19.94 -19.36 13.37
C THR A 90 -19.96 -18.25 12.31
N GLY A 91 -20.61 -18.52 11.18
CA GLY A 91 -20.69 -17.57 10.07
C GLY A 91 -19.50 -17.64 9.12
N ARG A 92 -19.37 -16.59 8.29
CA ARG A 92 -18.44 -16.52 7.16
C ARG A 92 -17.60 -15.26 7.21
N ALA A 93 -16.33 -15.35 6.84
CA ALA A 93 -15.43 -14.21 6.69
C ALA A 93 -15.21 -13.91 5.20
N ARG A 94 -15.32 -12.63 4.83
CA ARG A 94 -15.03 -12.15 3.48
C ARG A 94 -13.53 -12.27 3.20
N ARG A 95 -13.17 -12.42 1.92
CA ARG A 95 -11.76 -12.43 1.48
C ARG A 95 -10.99 -11.17 1.88
N SER A 96 -11.56 -9.99 1.65
CA SER A 96 -10.92 -8.73 2.03
C SER A 96 -10.76 -8.61 3.55
N GLU A 97 -11.76 -9.03 4.32
CA GLU A 97 -11.67 -9.08 5.79
C GLU A 97 -10.55 -10.00 6.27
N PHE A 98 -10.47 -11.21 5.69
CA PHE A 98 -9.42 -12.19 5.98
C PHE A 98 -8.04 -11.65 5.61
N TRP A 99 -7.82 -11.27 4.36
CA TRP A 99 -6.48 -10.88 3.88
C TRP A 99 -5.99 -9.57 4.47
N THR A 100 -6.86 -8.58 4.71
CA THR A 100 -6.45 -7.36 5.42
C THR A 100 -5.99 -7.67 6.84
N PHE A 101 -6.67 -8.58 7.54
CA PHE A 101 -6.24 -9.02 8.86
C PHE A 101 -4.93 -9.80 8.80
N ILE A 102 -4.78 -10.76 7.88
CA ILE A 102 -3.54 -11.54 7.72
C ILE A 102 -2.35 -10.63 7.40
N VAL A 103 -2.47 -9.72 6.43
CA VAL A 103 -1.38 -8.80 6.06
C VAL A 103 -0.99 -7.91 7.25
N PHE A 104 -1.96 -7.37 7.99
CA PHE A 104 -1.68 -6.59 9.20
C PHE A 104 -0.89 -7.40 10.24
N ASN A 105 -1.28 -8.65 10.50
CA ASN A 105 -0.55 -9.52 11.42
C ASN A 105 0.82 -9.89 10.88
N CYS A 106 0.98 -10.17 9.58
CA CYS A 106 2.27 -10.40 8.95
C CYS A 106 3.21 -9.20 9.13
N MET A 107 2.71 -7.97 8.95
CA MET A 107 3.51 -6.76 9.19
C MET A 107 3.94 -6.64 10.66
N MET A 108 3.01 -6.84 11.60
CA MET A 108 3.32 -6.78 13.03
C MET A 108 4.33 -7.84 13.45
N VAL A 109 4.16 -9.08 12.98
CA VAL A 109 5.10 -10.18 13.24
C VAL A 109 6.48 -9.85 12.66
N THR A 110 6.56 -9.30 11.45
CA THR A 110 7.84 -8.85 10.86
C THR A 110 8.52 -7.80 11.73
N VAL A 111 7.77 -6.80 12.23
CA VAL A 111 8.32 -5.78 13.14
C VAL A 111 8.84 -6.39 14.44
N LEU A 112 8.09 -7.33 15.03
CA LEU A 112 8.49 -8.04 16.25
C LEU A 112 9.77 -8.87 16.03
N TYR A 113 9.90 -9.56 14.90
CA TYR A 113 11.12 -10.27 14.56
C TYR A 113 12.31 -9.33 14.35
N ILE A 114 12.12 -8.19 13.69
CA ILE A 114 13.19 -7.19 13.55
C ILE A 114 13.69 -6.74 14.93
N ILE A 115 12.78 -6.45 15.87
CA ILE A 115 13.13 -6.08 17.25
C ILE A 115 13.91 -7.21 17.94
N LEU A 116 13.45 -8.47 17.79
CA LEU A 116 14.13 -9.63 18.33
C LEU A 116 15.54 -9.78 17.77
N PHE A 117 15.71 -9.79 16.44
CA PHE A 117 17.02 -9.92 15.79
C PHE A 117 17.95 -8.76 16.13
N ALA A 118 17.44 -7.53 16.21
CA ALA A 118 18.22 -6.37 16.63
C ALA A 118 18.68 -6.51 18.10
N SER A 119 17.83 -7.03 19.00
CA SER A 119 18.23 -7.29 20.39
C SER A 119 19.38 -8.30 20.46
N ILE A 120 19.24 -9.44 19.76
CA ILE A 120 20.25 -10.50 19.70
C ILE A 120 21.57 -9.98 19.09
N GLY A 121 21.49 -9.19 18.01
CA GLY A 121 22.66 -8.62 17.37
C GLY A 121 23.43 -7.65 18.29
N ARG A 122 22.74 -6.82 19.07
CA ARG A 122 23.39 -5.96 20.07
C ARG A 122 24.06 -6.78 21.16
N ASP A 123 23.38 -7.79 21.70
CA ASP A 123 23.90 -8.64 22.75
C ASP A 123 25.15 -9.39 22.27
N TYR A 124 25.12 -9.94 21.05
CA TYR A 124 26.28 -10.56 20.40
C TYR A 124 27.52 -9.65 20.41
N ILE A 125 27.37 -8.39 19.99
CA ILE A 125 28.47 -7.41 19.98
C ILE A 125 28.98 -7.15 21.40
N THR A 126 28.08 -6.85 22.35
CA THR A 126 28.49 -6.52 23.72
C THR A 126 29.17 -7.68 24.45
N ILE A 127 28.70 -8.91 24.23
CA ILE A 127 29.29 -10.12 24.83
C ILE A 127 30.65 -10.42 24.20
N SER A 128 30.77 -10.29 22.87
CA SER A 128 32.05 -10.51 22.17
C SER A 128 33.14 -9.49 22.53
N ALA A 129 32.75 -8.30 23.00
CA ALA A 129 33.65 -7.24 23.43
C ALA A 129 34.02 -7.33 24.92
N ALA A 130 33.72 -8.45 25.60
CA ALA A 130 34.11 -8.65 26.99
C ALA A 130 35.63 -8.86 27.09
N PRO A 131 36.36 -8.03 27.87
CA PRO A 131 37.81 -8.10 27.98
C PRO A 131 38.29 -9.24 28.88
N THR A 132 37.42 -9.77 29.74
CA THR A 132 37.72 -10.84 30.70
C THR A 132 36.60 -11.87 30.72
N SER A 133 36.94 -13.10 31.13
CA SER A 133 35.97 -14.18 31.29
C SER A 133 34.91 -13.87 32.36
N GLU A 134 35.28 -13.16 33.42
CA GLU A 134 34.33 -12.73 34.46
C GLU A 134 33.29 -11.76 33.88
N GLU A 135 33.74 -10.75 33.13
CA GLU A 135 32.82 -9.78 32.52
C GLU A 135 31.96 -10.40 31.41
N TYR A 136 32.47 -11.41 30.69
CA TYR A 136 31.72 -12.18 29.70
C TYR A 136 30.45 -12.79 30.30
N TRP A 137 30.58 -13.52 31.43
CA TRP A 137 29.45 -14.16 32.09
C TRP A 137 28.45 -13.15 32.64
N HIS A 138 28.93 -12.04 33.20
CA HIS A 138 28.05 -10.96 33.66
C HIS A 138 27.23 -10.36 32.51
N ARG A 139 27.87 -10.00 31.39
CA ARG A 139 27.18 -9.46 30.21
C ARG A 139 26.16 -10.46 29.65
N LEU A 140 26.53 -11.73 29.55
CA LEU A 140 25.64 -12.80 29.09
C LEU A 140 24.38 -12.93 29.96
N ILE A 141 24.55 -12.99 31.29
CA ILE A 141 23.43 -13.12 32.23
C ILE A 141 22.53 -11.87 32.17
N HIS A 142 23.09 -10.67 32.09
CA HIS A 142 22.31 -9.44 31.96
C HIS A 142 21.49 -9.39 30.67
N SER A 143 22.09 -9.73 29.52
CA SER A 143 21.40 -9.81 28.22
C SER A 143 20.22 -10.80 28.26
N CYS A 144 20.42 -11.99 28.85
CA CYS A 144 19.37 -12.99 29.00
C CYS A 144 18.24 -12.56 29.95
N LEU A 145 18.57 -11.95 31.09
CA LEU A 145 17.61 -11.72 32.19
C LEU A 145 16.73 -10.47 31.99
N SER A 146 17.24 -9.39 31.38
CA SER A 146 16.47 -8.14 31.23
C SER A 146 15.99 -7.89 29.80
N ASN A 147 16.90 -7.89 28.83
CA ASN A 147 16.58 -7.45 27.46
C ASN A 147 15.80 -8.51 26.68
N HIS A 148 16.30 -9.75 26.66
CA HIS A 148 15.61 -10.83 25.96
C HIS A 148 14.30 -11.22 26.62
N LEU A 149 14.25 -11.28 27.95
CA LEU A 149 13.02 -11.59 28.68
C LEU A 149 11.89 -10.61 28.32
N ALA A 150 12.16 -9.30 28.30
CA ALA A 150 11.15 -8.29 27.97
C ALA A 150 10.62 -8.43 26.54
N VAL A 151 11.51 -8.63 25.55
CA VAL A 151 11.12 -8.82 24.15
C VAL A 151 10.34 -10.12 23.96
N THR A 152 10.76 -11.21 24.62
CA THR A 152 10.04 -12.48 24.60
C THR A 152 8.65 -12.36 25.21
N LEU A 153 8.49 -11.69 26.35
CA LEU A 153 7.17 -11.47 26.97
C LEU A 153 6.26 -10.62 26.08
N LEU A 154 6.80 -9.62 25.39
CA LEU A 154 6.05 -8.80 24.44
C LEU A 154 5.55 -9.64 23.24
N ILE A 155 6.40 -10.50 22.68
CA ILE A 155 6.01 -11.42 21.60
C ILE A 155 4.94 -12.39 22.09
N LEU A 156 5.12 -12.99 23.26
CA LEU A 156 4.14 -13.93 23.84
C LEU A 156 2.80 -13.25 24.11
N GLY A 157 2.81 -12.03 24.64
CA GLY A 157 1.59 -11.25 24.87
C GLY A 157 0.86 -10.93 23.56
N TYR A 158 1.60 -10.57 22.51
CA TYR A 158 1.02 -10.35 21.19
C TYR A 158 0.43 -11.64 20.59
N LEU A 159 1.17 -12.75 20.64
CA LEU A 159 0.69 -14.06 20.17
C LEU A 159 -0.59 -14.47 20.89
N LEU A 160 -0.67 -14.28 22.21
CA LEU A 160 -1.86 -14.58 22.99
C LEU A 160 -3.05 -13.70 22.58
N LEU A 161 -2.81 -12.39 22.36
CA LEU A 161 -3.82 -11.44 21.92
C LEU A 161 -4.42 -11.83 20.56
N ILE A 162 -3.59 -12.27 19.62
CA ILE A 162 -4.03 -12.58 18.24
C ILE A 162 -4.48 -14.02 18.06
N LEU A 163 -4.17 -14.94 18.98
CA LEU A 163 -4.48 -16.37 18.85
C LEU A 163 -5.97 -16.62 18.59
N LEU A 164 -6.84 -16.08 19.44
CA LEU A 164 -8.30 -16.26 19.31
C LEU A 164 -8.86 -15.58 18.06
N PRO A 165 -8.56 -14.28 17.79
CA PRO A 165 -8.95 -13.64 16.53
C PRO A 165 -8.50 -14.40 15.28
N LEU A 166 -7.24 -14.84 15.22
CA LEU A 166 -6.69 -15.55 14.06
C LEU A 166 -7.39 -16.89 13.84
N LEU A 167 -7.64 -17.63 14.92
CA LEU A 167 -8.39 -18.88 14.86
C LEU A 167 -9.83 -18.64 14.37
N SER A 168 -10.55 -17.68 14.96
CA SER A 168 -11.93 -17.36 14.57
C SER A 168 -12.04 -16.97 13.10
N VAL A 169 -11.20 -16.05 12.61
CA VAL A 169 -11.27 -15.59 11.22
C VAL A 169 -10.87 -16.73 10.26
N THR A 170 -9.89 -17.56 10.61
CA THR A 170 -9.49 -18.71 9.77
C THR A 170 -10.61 -19.75 9.67
N VAL A 171 -11.27 -20.09 10.79
CA VAL A 171 -12.45 -20.98 10.79
C VAL A 171 -13.58 -20.39 9.93
N ARG A 172 -13.91 -19.11 10.13
CA ARG A 172 -14.95 -18.42 9.33
C ARG A 172 -14.60 -18.33 7.85
N ARG A 173 -13.31 -18.28 7.49
CA ARG A 173 -12.86 -18.31 6.10
C ARG A 173 -12.96 -19.71 5.49
N LEU A 174 -12.65 -20.76 6.26
CA LEU A 174 -12.87 -22.14 5.82
C LEU A 174 -14.36 -22.42 5.57
N HIS A 175 -15.22 -21.94 6.47
CA HIS A 175 -16.68 -21.98 6.30
C HIS A 175 -17.14 -21.27 5.02
N ASP A 176 -16.48 -20.18 4.63
CA ASP A 176 -16.77 -19.45 3.40
C ASP A 176 -16.50 -20.29 2.13
N THR A 177 -15.60 -21.27 2.22
CA THR A 177 -15.33 -22.26 1.15
C THR A 177 -16.09 -23.58 1.34
N ASN A 178 -17.11 -23.59 2.20
CA ASN A 178 -17.91 -24.77 2.57
C ASN A 178 -17.12 -25.92 3.23
N ARG A 179 -16.00 -25.61 3.89
CA ARG A 179 -15.20 -26.59 4.66
C ARG A 179 -15.46 -26.44 6.15
N SER A 180 -15.14 -27.46 6.95
CA SER A 180 -15.22 -27.39 8.41
C SER A 180 -14.01 -26.66 9.01
N GLY A 181 -14.14 -26.12 10.23
CA GLY A 181 -13.00 -25.52 10.94
C GLY A 181 -11.87 -26.49 11.29
N TYR A 182 -12.18 -27.80 11.37
CA TYR A 182 -11.19 -28.85 11.69
C TYR A 182 -10.03 -28.94 10.69
N TRP A 183 -10.19 -28.42 9.48
CA TRP A 183 -9.10 -28.36 8.50
C TRP A 183 -7.89 -27.54 8.98
N ILE A 184 -8.04 -26.68 10.00
CA ILE A 184 -6.91 -25.98 10.64
C ILE A 184 -5.92 -26.99 11.27
N LEU A 185 -6.41 -28.12 11.80
CA LEU A 185 -5.56 -29.12 12.44
C LEU A 185 -4.53 -29.72 11.48
N LEU A 186 -4.84 -29.75 10.18
CA LEU A 186 -3.91 -30.20 9.15
C LEU A 186 -2.68 -29.29 9.03
N GLY A 187 -2.81 -27.99 9.33
CA GLY A 187 -1.67 -27.07 9.41
C GLY A 187 -0.96 -27.06 10.77
N VAL A 188 -1.69 -27.34 11.86
CA VAL A 188 -1.18 -27.21 13.24
C VAL A 188 -0.53 -28.50 13.76
N LEU A 189 -1.15 -29.67 13.56
CA LEU A 189 -0.68 -30.94 14.12
C LEU A 189 0.73 -31.34 13.67
N PRO A 190 1.12 -31.18 12.39
CA PRO A 190 2.47 -31.53 11.94
C PRO A 190 3.58 -30.75 12.67
N PHE A 191 3.29 -29.52 13.12
CA PHE A 191 4.24 -28.69 13.85
C PHE A 191 4.58 -29.25 15.25
N PHE A 192 3.63 -29.95 15.88
CA PHE A 192 3.79 -30.47 17.24
C PHE A 192 4.16 -31.95 17.29
N PHE A 193 3.65 -32.77 16.38
CA PHE A 193 3.71 -34.24 16.48
C PHE A 193 4.64 -34.91 15.47
N ALA A 194 5.17 -34.18 14.47
CA ALA A 194 5.97 -34.78 13.41
C ALA A 194 7.17 -33.91 12.93
N PRO A 195 8.01 -33.34 13.82
CA PRO A 195 9.23 -32.65 13.38
C PRO A 195 10.27 -33.60 12.74
N GLU A 196 10.24 -34.89 13.11
CA GLU A 196 11.23 -35.92 12.71
C GLU A 196 10.85 -36.71 11.45
N ILE A 197 9.56 -36.75 11.09
CA ILE A 197 9.06 -37.52 9.94
C ILE A 197 9.08 -36.57 8.74
N GLY A 198 9.97 -36.80 7.78
CA GLY A 198 10.29 -35.90 6.64
C GLY A 198 9.15 -35.46 5.70
N ILE A 199 7.88 -35.70 6.05
CA ILE A 199 6.75 -34.95 5.49
C ILE A 199 6.76 -33.57 6.16
N SER A 200 7.37 -32.61 5.47
CA SER A 200 7.58 -31.30 6.02
C SER A 200 6.25 -30.66 6.47
N PRO A 201 6.18 -30.02 7.66
CA PRO A 201 4.97 -29.34 8.15
C PRO A 201 4.41 -28.31 7.16
N TYR A 202 5.23 -27.90 6.18
CA TYR A 202 4.84 -27.06 5.06
C TYR A 202 3.77 -27.65 4.14
N VAL A 203 3.64 -28.98 4.01
CA VAL A 203 2.59 -29.57 3.15
C VAL A 203 1.20 -29.26 3.71
N GLY A 204 1.05 -29.37 5.03
CA GLY A 204 -0.21 -29.06 5.69
C GLY A 204 -0.58 -27.58 5.57
N ILE A 205 0.39 -26.71 5.82
CA ILE A 205 0.25 -25.27 5.66
C ILE A 205 -0.06 -24.91 4.20
N LEU A 206 0.59 -25.55 3.23
CA LEU A 206 0.36 -25.32 1.80
C LEU A 206 -1.09 -25.66 1.41
N ILE A 207 -1.59 -26.83 1.81
CA ILE A 207 -2.97 -27.23 1.54
C ILE A 207 -3.95 -26.22 2.17
N LEU A 208 -3.72 -25.83 3.42
CA LEU A 208 -4.55 -24.84 4.11
C LEU A 208 -4.50 -23.48 3.40
N SER A 209 -3.32 -23.00 3.01
CA SER A 209 -3.15 -21.75 2.27
C SER A 209 -3.88 -21.77 0.93
N ILE A 210 -3.79 -22.87 0.18
CA ILE A 210 -4.57 -23.04 -1.06
C ILE A 210 -6.07 -22.91 -0.75
N MET A 211 -6.57 -23.60 0.27
CA MET A 211 -7.98 -23.51 0.67
C MET A 211 -8.41 -22.09 1.04
N LEU A 212 -7.55 -21.31 1.70
CA LEU A 212 -7.83 -19.93 2.11
C LEU A 212 -7.83 -18.95 0.92
N LEU A 213 -7.10 -19.27 -0.16
CA LEU A 213 -7.08 -18.49 -1.41
C LEU A 213 -8.31 -18.71 -2.29
N LEU A 214 -8.95 -19.89 -2.24
CA LEU A 214 -10.03 -20.27 -3.15
C LEU A 214 -11.29 -19.38 -3.14
N ASP A 215 -12.05 -19.42 -4.25
CA ASP A 215 -13.46 -19.04 -4.40
C ASP A 215 -14.28 -19.08 -3.10
N SER A 216 -14.94 -17.99 -2.70
CA SER A 216 -16.08 -18.07 -1.79
C SER A 216 -17.14 -18.96 -2.43
N ALA A 217 -17.59 -20.00 -1.73
CA ALA A 217 -18.69 -20.84 -2.20
C ALA A 217 -19.98 -20.01 -2.26
N PRO A 218 -21.01 -20.42 -3.02
CA PRO A 218 -22.35 -19.82 -2.93
C PRO A 218 -22.92 -19.92 -1.50
N SER A 219 -24.14 -19.43 -1.29
CA SER A 219 -24.82 -19.56 0.01
C SER A 219 -24.81 -21.03 0.48
N ASN A 220 -24.33 -21.26 1.70
CA ASN A 220 -24.06 -22.59 2.24
C ASN A 220 -24.60 -22.70 3.68
N LYS A 221 -24.40 -23.87 4.32
CA LYS A 221 -24.87 -24.14 5.68
C LYS A 221 -24.31 -23.20 6.76
N TYR A 222 -23.22 -22.48 6.47
CA TYR A 222 -22.61 -21.52 7.38
C TYR A 222 -23.12 -20.09 7.18
N GLY A 223 -23.97 -19.84 6.19
CA GLY A 223 -24.64 -18.56 5.97
C GLY A 223 -24.74 -18.14 4.50
N ARG A 224 -25.49 -17.05 4.28
CA ARG A 224 -25.65 -16.43 2.95
C ARG A 224 -24.33 -15.87 2.43
N HIS A 225 -24.24 -15.75 1.10
CA HIS A 225 -23.07 -15.19 0.45
C HIS A 225 -22.77 -13.76 0.93
N PRO A 226 -21.54 -13.44 1.37
CA PRO A 226 -21.24 -12.14 1.98
C PRO A 226 -21.44 -10.93 1.06
N LEU A 227 -21.37 -11.08 -0.26
CA LEU A 227 -21.62 -9.97 -1.21
C LEU A 227 -23.11 -9.74 -1.47
N GLN A 228 -23.98 -10.71 -1.22
CA GLN A 228 -25.42 -10.53 -1.39
C GLN A 228 -26.02 -9.69 -0.26
N SER A 229 -25.41 -9.72 0.94
CA SER A 229 -25.86 -8.93 2.08
C SER A 229 -25.52 -7.44 2.00
N LEU A 230 -24.72 -6.99 1.01
CA LEU A 230 -24.40 -5.56 0.81
C LEU A 230 -25.34 -4.88 -0.17
N LYS A 231 -26.09 -5.65 -0.97
CA LYS A 231 -27.07 -5.10 -1.93
C LYS A 231 -28.44 -4.85 -1.30
N SER A 232 -28.63 -5.30 -0.06
CA SER A 232 -29.89 -5.20 0.68
C SER A 232 -29.92 -4.06 1.71
N ASP A 233 -28.80 -3.33 1.85
CA ASP A 233 -28.65 -2.13 2.69
C ASP A 233 -28.45 -0.92 1.76
#